data_AF-A0AAP0SI41-F1
#
_entry.id   AF-A0AAP0SI41-F1
#
_cell.length_a   1.000
_cell.length_b   1.000
_cell.length_c   1.000
_cell.angle_alpha   90.00
_cell.angle_beta   90.00
_cell.angle_gamma   90.00
#
_symmetry.space_group_name_H-M   'P 1'
#
loop_
_entity.id
_entity.type
_entity.pdbx_description
1 polymer ?
#
loop_
_entity_poly.entity_id
_entity_poly.type
_entity_poly.pdbx_seq_one_letter_code
_entity_poly.pdbx_strand_id
1 'polypeptide(L)'
;MSYSRADYYTEGLSEAFDEHGVTATPEQIRAIAEDVVGWAENIGMAFHAPDSDPRESELETLRKQLQRERNKVACRTCKGSGTLHFSGPYHGSTTNCHKCNGEGRHDP
;
A
#
# COMPACT_ATOMS: atom_id res chain seq x y z
N MET A 1 -15.88 7.35 -33.17
CA MET A 1 -16.47 6.42 -32.19
C MET A 1 -15.34 5.84 -31.38
N SER A 2 -15.41 5.90 -30.04
CA SER A 2 -14.42 5.29 -29.16
C SER A 2 -14.75 3.81 -28.97
N TYR A 3 -13.74 2.96 -29.07
CA TYR A 3 -13.85 1.52 -28.81
C TYR A 3 -14.09 1.28 -27.32
N SER A 4 -15.16 0.55 -26.99
CA SER A 4 -15.58 0.29 -25.61
C SER A 4 -15.06 -1.07 -25.11
N ARG A 5 -15.12 -1.29 -23.80
CA ARG A 5 -14.80 -2.61 -23.21
C ARG A 5 -15.77 -3.69 -23.70
N ALA A 6 -17.03 -3.35 -23.94
CA ALA A 6 -18.01 -4.28 -24.48
C ALA A 6 -17.66 -4.67 -25.93
N ASP A 7 -17.14 -3.75 -26.74
CA ASP A 7 -16.68 -4.06 -28.10
C ASP A 7 -15.51 -5.05 -28.06
N TYR A 8 -14.53 -4.82 -27.18
CA TYR A 8 -13.42 -5.75 -26.94
C TYR A 8 -13.87 -7.17 -26.58
N TYR A 9 -14.77 -7.30 -25.60
CA TYR A 9 -15.24 -8.62 -25.20
C TYR A 9 -16.16 -9.26 -26.26
N THR A 10 -16.90 -8.48 -27.04
CA THR A 10 -17.72 -9.00 -28.14
C THR A 10 -16.85 -9.65 -29.20
N GLU A 11 -15.74 -9.03 -29.58
CA GLU A 11 -14.78 -9.59 -30.54
C GLU A 11 -14.18 -10.90 -30.03
N GLY A 12 -13.62 -10.90 -28.81
CA GLY A 12 -13.03 -12.10 -28.22
C GLY A 12 -14.03 -13.24 -27.99
N LEU A 13 -15.27 -12.93 -27.60
CA LEU A 13 -16.31 -13.94 -27.44
C LEU A 13 -16.77 -14.51 -28.79
N SER A 14 -16.82 -13.69 -29.84
CA SER A 14 -17.16 -14.16 -31.19
C SER A 14 -16.14 -15.18 -31.69
N GLU A 15 -14.85 -14.87 -31.53
CA GLU A 15 -13.76 -15.80 -31.88
C GLU A 15 -13.84 -17.09 -31.04
N ALA A 16 -14.02 -16.98 -29.72
CA ALA A 16 -14.11 -18.14 -28.85
C ALA A 16 -15.34 -19.02 -29.17
N PHE A 17 -16.47 -18.42 -29.53
CA PHE A 17 -17.68 -19.16 -29.87
C PHE A 17 -17.49 -19.93 -31.18
N ASP A 18 -16.87 -19.31 -32.18
CA ASP A 18 -16.53 -19.97 -33.43
C ASP A 18 -15.51 -21.11 -33.22
N GLU A 19 -14.44 -20.89 -32.44
CA GLU A 19 -13.42 -21.90 -32.15
C GLU A 19 -13.96 -23.12 -31.40
N HIS A 20 -14.97 -22.92 -30.55
CA HIS A 20 -15.56 -23.99 -29.73
C HIS A 20 -16.90 -24.51 -30.26
N GLY A 21 -17.33 -24.07 -31.44
CA GLY A 21 -18.57 -24.53 -32.08
C GLY A 21 -19.85 -24.14 -31.32
N VAL A 22 -19.82 -23.03 -30.60
CA VAL A 22 -20.98 -22.47 -29.87
C VAL A 22 -21.74 -21.55 -30.80
N THR A 23 -22.97 -21.91 -31.16
CA THR A 23 -23.83 -21.05 -31.98
C THR A 23 -24.59 -20.06 -31.10
N ALA A 24 -24.37 -18.76 -31.32
CA ALA A 24 -25.15 -17.68 -30.73
C ALA A 24 -25.32 -16.54 -31.73
N THR A 25 -26.37 -15.74 -31.59
CA THR A 25 -26.55 -14.55 -32.44
C THR A 25 -25.61 -13.42 -32.01
N PRO A 26 -25.30 -12.46 -32.89
CA PRO A 26 -24.48 -11.30 -32.53
C PRO A 26 -25.03 -10.53 -31.31
N GLU A 27 -26.35 -10.42 -31.19
CA GLU A 27 -27.01 -9.76 -30.06
C GLU A 27 -26.83 -10.53 -28.75
N GLN A 28 -26.85 -11.86 -28.81
CA GLN A 28 -26.58 -12.71 -27.64
C GLN A 28 -25.13 -12.62 -27.20
N ILE A 29 -24.18 -12.63 -28.15
CA ILE A 29 -22.75 -12.47 -27.86
C ILE A 29 -22.51 -11.08 -27.22
N ARG A 30 -23.13 -10.03 -27.76
CA ARG A 30 -23.05 -8.68 -27.20
C ARG A 30 -23.62 -8.60 -25.79
N ALA A 31 -24.77 -9.23 -25.53
CA ALA A 31 -25.35 -9.26 -24.19
C ALA A 31 -24.41 -9.94 -23.19
N ILE A 32 -23.81 -11.07 -23.58
CA ILE A 32 -22.81 -11.76 -22.74
C ILE A 32 -21.56 -10.90 -22.54
N ALA A 33 -21.13 -10.17 -23.57
CA ALA A 33 -20.00 -9.25 -23.46
C ALA A 33 -20.25 -8.15 -22.42
N GLU A 34 -21.47 -7.60 -22.36
CA GLU A 34 -21.87 -6.61 -21.34
C GLU A 34 -21.82 -7.21 -19.93
N ASP A 35 -22.30 -8.45 -19.74
CA ASP A 35 -22.18 -9.16 -18.47
C ASP A 35 -20.70 -9.36 -18.06
N VAL A 36 -19.85 -9.73 -19.01
CA VAL A 36 -18.41 -9.93 -18.80
C VAL A 36 -17.72 -8.63 -18.39
N VAL A 37 -18.14 -7.46 -18.91
CA VAL A 37 -17.64 -6.17 -18.42
C VAL A 37 -17.93 -6.03 -16.94
N GLY A 38 -19.16 -6.32 -16.51
CA GLY A 38 -19.54 -6.30 -15.10
C GLY A 38 -18.72 -7.27 -14.25
N TRP A 39 -18.46 -8.48 -14.73
CA TRP A 39 -17.62 -9.43 -14.00
C TRP A 39 -16.18 -8.96 -13.88
N ALA A 40 -15.62 -8.41 -14.97
CA ALA A 40 -14.25 -7.91 -15.00
C ALA A 40 -14.06 -6.71 -14.06
N GLU A 41 -15.09 -5.89 -13.84
CA GLU A 41 -15.05 -4.81 -12.84
C GLU A 41 -15.02 -5.35 -11.40
N ASN A 42 -15.62 -6.52 -11.17
CA ASN A 42 -15.70 -7.14 -9.85
C ASN A 42 -14.62 -8.21 -9.60
N ILE A 43 -13.76 -8.49 -10.58
CA ILE A 43 -12.76 -9.56 -10.51
C ILE A 43 -11.80 -9.36 -9.33
N GLY A 44 -11.47 -8.12 -9.02
CA GLY A 44 -10.66 -7.76 -7.85
C GLY A 44 -11.35 -8.18 -6.55
N MET A 45 -12.65 -7.92 -6.36
CA MET A 45 -13.32 -8.32 -5.12
C MET A 45 -13.41 -9.85 -4.96
N ALA A 46 -13.54 -10.58 -6.07
CA ALA A 46 -13.66 -12.04 -6.03
C ALA A 46 -12.32 -12.76 -5.84
N PHE A 47 -11.23 -12.23 -6.39
CA PHE A 47 -9.94 -12.94 -6.47
C PHE A 47 -8.76 -12.15 -5.92
N HIS A 48 -8.97 -10.96 -5.35
CA HIS A 48 -7.89 -10.23 -4.70
C HIS A 48 -7.44 -11.00 -3.46
N ALA A 49 -6.34 -11.72 -3.63
CA ALA A 49 -5.45 -12.09 -2.55
C ALA A 49 -4.45 -10.93 -2.41
N PRO A 50 -4.45 -10.17 -1.30
CA PRO A 50 -3.43 -9.15 -1.10
C PRO A 50 -2.06 -9.84 -1.04
N ASP A 51 -1.09 -9.29 -1.79
CA ASP A 51 0.29 -9.82 -1.88
C ASP A 51 1.02 -9.84 -0.51
N SER A 52 0.51 -9.06 0.44
CA SER A 52 1.01 -8.93 1.81
C SER A 52 -0.16 -8.82 2.78
N ASP A 53 0.03 -9.27 4.03
CA ASP A 53 -0.95 -9.03 5.08
C ASP A 53 -1.22 -7.51 5.18
N PRO A 54 -2.47 -7.02 5.04
CA PRO A 54 -2.79 -5.59 5.07
C PRO A 54 -2.26 -4.89 6.34
N ARG A 55 -2.09 -5.67 7.41
CA ARG A 55 -1.54 -5.23 8.69
C ARG A 55 -0.04 -4.92 8.63
N GLU A 56 0.70 -5.31 7.60
CA GLU A 56 2.14 -5.08 7.50
C GLU A 56 2.50 -3.60 7.45
N SER A 57 1.75 -2.79 6.71
CA SER A 57 1.95 -1.33 6.65
C SER A 57 1.71 -0.65 8.00
N GLU A 58 0.68 -1.10 8.71
CA GLU A 58 0.36 -0.66 10.06
C GLU A 58 1.42 -1.14 11.06
N LEU A 59 1.87 -2.39 10.97
CA LEU A 59 2.94 -2.96 11.78
C LEU A 59 4.26 -2.22 11.58
N GLU A 60 4.61 -1.85 10.35
CA GLU A 60 5.82 -1.06 10.07
C GLU A 60 5.73 0.33 10.72
N THR A 61 4.58 0.97 10.62
CA THR A 61 4.31 2.27 11.24
C THR A 61 4.42 2.19 12.76
N LEU A 62 3.78 1.19 13.37
CA LEU A 62 3.81 0.94 14.81
C LEU A 62 5.24 0.61 15.30
N ARG A 63 6.01 -0.18 14.54
CA ARG A 63 7.43 -0.46 14.86
C ARG A 63 8.26 0.82 14.87
N LYS A 64 8.08 1.71 13.89
CA LYS A 64 8.77 3.02 13.84
C LYS A 64 8.38 3.90 15.04
N GLN A 65 7.10 3.93 15.41
CA GLN A 65 6.62 4.69 16.57
C GLN A 65 7.19 4.14 17.89
N LEU A 66 7.15 2.81 18.07
CA LEU A 66 7.72 2.16 19.25
C LEU A 66 9.22 2.44 19.38
N GLN A 67 9.96 2.40 18.27
CA GLN A 67 11.38 2.72 18.27
C GLN A 67 11.64 4.19 18.65
N ARG A 68 10.80 5.13 18.19
CA ARG A 68 10.91 6.55 18.57
C ARG A 68 10.66 6.76 20.07
N GLU A 69 9.63 6.14 20.62
CA GLU A 69 9.33 6.26 22.06
C GLU A 69 10.40 5.56 22.92
N ARG A 70 10.94 4.41 22.50
CA ARG A 70 12.07 3.75 23.19
C ARG A 70 13.32 4.62 23.23
N ASN A 71 13.60 5.37 22.17
CA ASN A 71 14.78 6.22 22.06
C ASN A 71 14.57 7.64 22.61
N LYS A 72 13.38 7.93 23.14
CA LYS A 72 13.03 9.25 23.66
C LYS A 72 13.76 9.50 24.98
N VAL A 73 14.48 10.61 25.04
CA VAL A 73 15.16 11.05 26.25
C VAL A 73 14.64 12.42 26.66
N ALA A 74 14.30 12.55 27.94
CA ALA A 74 13.93 13.83 28.53
C ALA A 74 15.17 14.71 28.68
N CYS A 75 15.13 15.91 28.08
CA CYS A 75 16.15 16.91 28.26
C CYS A 75 15.98 17.58 29.64
N ARG A 76 16.97 17.40 30.52
CA ARG A 76 16.91 17.92 31.89
C ARG A 76 16.95 19.46 31.93
N THR A 77 17.59 20.11 30.97
CA THR A 77 17.76 21.57 30.91
C THR A 77 16.49 22.31 30.47
N CYS A 78 15.88 21.91 29.34
CA CYS A 78 14.70 22.62 28.81
C CYS A 78 13.37 21.92 29.10
N LYS A 79 13.41 20.80 29.84
CA LYS A 79 12.29 19.86 30.06
C LYS A 79 11.62 19.39 28.76
N GLY A 80 12.33 19.50 27.64
CA GLY A 80 11.90 19.02 26.33
C GLY A 80 12.19 17.52 26.16
N SER A 81 11.95 17.01 24.95
CA SER A 81 12.36 15.64 24.57
C SER A 81 13.30 15.68 23.36
N GLY A 82 14.17 14.67 23.27
CA GLY A 82 15.05 14.41 22.14
C GLY A 82 15.14 12.91 21.87
N THR A 83 15.89 12.52 20.84
CA THR A 83 16.13 11.10 20.51
C THR A 83 17.61 10.75 20.65
N LEU A 84 17.89 9.58 21.21
CA LEU A 84 19.22 8.97 21.20
C LEU A 84 19.42 8.15 19.91
N HIS A 85 20.55 8.36 19.25
CA HIS A 85 21.00 7.50 18.15
C HIS A 85 22.35 6.88 18.51
N PHE A 86 22.43 5.56 18.42
CA PHE A 86 23.63 4.78 18.72
C PHE A 86 24.30 4.33 17.43
N SER A 87 25.56 4.71 17.25
CA SER A 87 26.41 4.30 16.14
C SER A 87 27.39 3.23 16.64
N GLY A 88 26.87 2.02 16.87
CA GLY A 88 27.67 0.85 17.28
C GLY A 88 27.75 0.62 18.80
N PRO A 89 28.44 -0.46 19.23
CA PRO A 89 28.33 -1.04 20.57
C PRO A 89 28.97 -0.22 21.71
N TYR A 90 29.89 0.71 21.40
CA TYR A 90 30.65 1.43 22.44
C TYR A 90 30.66 2.95 22.28
N HIS A 91 30.01 3.51 21.25
CA HIS A 91 29.97 4.95 21.02
C HIS A 91 28.54 5.42 20.69
N GLY A 92 27.81 5.81 21.74
CA GLY A 92 26.52 6.48 21.62
C GLY A 92 26.71 8.00 21.61
N SER A 93 26.22 8.68 20.58
CA SER A 93 26.21 10.14 20.55
C SER A 93 25.16 10.62 19.56
N THR A 94 23.99 11.04 20.07
CA THR A 94 23.31 12.27 19.61
C THR A 94 22.12 12.60 20.51
N THR A 95 21.95 13.89 20.82
CA THR A 95 20.77 14.45 21.50
C THR A 95 20.29 15.67 20.72
N ASN A 96 19.44 15.43 19.71
CA ASN A 96 18.71 16.51 19.04
C ASN A 96 17.46 16.83 19.88
N CYS A 97 17.62 17.61 20.95
CA CYS A 97 16.45 18.20 21.59
C CYS A 97 16.02 19.41 20.77
N HIS A 98 14.94 19.29 20.01
CA HIS A 98 14.43 20.37 19.13
C HIS A 98 14.12 21.68 19.86
N LYS A 99 13.90 21.63 21.19
CA LYS A 99 13.57 22.81 22.00
C LYS A 99 14.79 23.64 22.38
N CYS A 100 15.96 23.02 22.54
CA CYS A 100 17.21 23.73 22.87
C CYS A 100 18.32 23.46 21.85
N ASN A 101 18.00 22.89 20.69
CA ASN A 101 18.95 22.49 19.65
C ASN A 101 20.17 21.70 20.15
N GLY A 102 20.02 20.97 21.27
CA GLY A 102 21.12 20.22 21.88
C GLY A 102 22.02 21.01 22.85
N GLU A 103 21.72 22.28 23.16
CA GLU A 103 22.50 23.11 24.11
C GLU A 103 22.58 22.52 25.52
N GLY A 104 21.54 21.78 25.96
CA GLY A 104 21.53 21.07 27.25
C GLY A 104 22.52 19.89 27.36
N ARG A 105 23.41 19.71 26.37
CA ARG A 105 24.51 18.73 26.36
C ARG A 105 25.79 19.28 27.01
N HIS A 106 25.94 20.60 27.12
CA HIS A 106 27.16 21.25 27.61
C HIS A 106 27.18 21.49 29.13
N ASP A 107 26.10 21.15 29.83
CA ASP A 107 26.02 21.25 31.28
C ASP A 107 26.07 19.82 31.86
N PRO A 108 27.18 19.43 32.53
CA PRO A 108 27.41 18.07 33.03
C PRO A 108 26.40 17.61 34.10
#